data_AF-A0A1Y3CRH6-F1
#
_entry.id   AF-A0A1Y3CRH6-F1
#
_cell.length_a   1.000
_cell.length_b   1.000
_cell.length_c   1.000
_cell.angle_alpha   90.00
_cell.angle_beta   90.00
_cell.angle_gamma   90.00
#
_symmetry.space_group_name_H-M   'P 1'
#
loop_
_entity.id
_entity.type
_entity.pdbx_description
1 polymer ?
#
loop_
_entity_poly.entity_id
_entity_poly.type
_entity_poly.pdbx_seq_one_letter_code
_entity_poly.pdbx_strand_id
1 'polypeptide(L)' 'VTESFFHTLKGHVVHGSVFTTRKEANAVLFEYIEIYYNRIRRHSANGWLSPEAFEQNYFKNLEGPIVHDTV' A
#
# COMPACT_ATOMS: atom_id res chain seq x y z
N VAL A 1 10.69 -5.25 -1.20
CA VAL A 1 9.53 -4.51 -0.61
C VAL A 1 9.36 -4.82 0.88
N THR A 2 9.34 -6.09 1.28
CA THR A 2 9.13 -6.55 2.67
C THR A 2 10.05 -5.89 3.71
N GLU A 3 11.35 -5.79 3.44
CA GLU A 3 12.30 -5.19 4.38
C GLU A 3 12.03 -3.68 4.59
N SER A 4 11.71 -2.98 3.50
CA SER A 4 11.33 -1.57 3.54
C SER A 4 9.99 -1.33 4.23
N PHE A 5 9.04 -2.27 4.14
CA PHE A 5 7.77 -2.22 4.88
C PHE A 5 8.01 -2.26 6.38
N PHE A 6 8.75 -3.26 6.88
CA PHE A 6 8.97 -3.41 8.32
C PHE A 6 9.81 -2.26 8.90
N HIS A 7 10.74 -1.71 8.12
CA HIS A 7 11.50 -0.53 8.53
C HIS A 7 10.57 0.67 8.78
N THR A 8 9.72 1.03 7.81
CA THR A 8 8.83 2.20 7.98
C THR A 8 7.70 1.96 8.96
N LEU A 9 7.15 0.74 9.01
CA LEU A 9 6.13 0.35 10.00
C LEU A 9 6.67 0.56 11.42
N LYS A 10 7.89 0.09 11.69
CA LYS A 10 8.50 0.26 13.01
C LYS A 10 8.70 1.73 13.34
N GLY A 11 9.19 2.54 12.41
CA GLY A 11 9.41 3.96 12.64
C GLY A 11 8.13 4.78 12.84
N HIS A 12 7.09 4.52 12.04
CA HIS A 12 5.87 5.34 12.04
C HIS A 12 4.83 4.88 13.06
N VAL A 13 4.76 3.58 13.36
CA VAL A 13 3.68 3.00 14.17
C VAL A 13 4.18 2.43 15.49
N VAL A 14 5.35 1.79 15.51
CA VAL A 14 5.81 1.06 16.71
C VAL A 14 6.67 1.94 17.61
N HIS A 15 7.53 2.77 17.03
CA HIS A 15 8.48 3.57 17.79
C HIS A 15 7.76 4.64 18.62
N GLY A 16 7.92 4.59 19.94
CA GLY A 16 7.31 5.53 20.88
C GLY A 16 5.83 5.26 21.19
N SER A 17 5.21 4.27 20.54
CA SER A 17 3.82 3.90 20.78
C SER A 17 3.67 2.92 21.92
N VAL A 18 2.72 3.16 22.81
CA VAL A 18 2.27 2.22 23.84
C VAL A 18 0.79 1.97 23.62
N PHE A 19 0.44 0.73 23.30
CA PHE A 19 -0.95 0.32 23.11
C PHE A 19 -1.46 -0.36 24.38
N THR A 20 -2.62 0.08 24.85
CA THR A 20 -3.24 -0.48 26.05
C THR A 20 -3.88 -1.83 25.74
N THR A 21 -4.38 -1.99 24.50
CA THR A 21 -5.03 -3.23 24.07
C THR A 21 -4.57 -3.66 22.69
N ARG A 22 -4.69 -4.97 22.41
CA ARG A 22 -4.44 -5.51 21.06
C ARG A 22 -5.40 -4.93 20.03
N LYS A 23 -6.64 -4.62 20.42
CA LYS A 23 -7.65 -4.04 19.52
C LYS A 23 -7.22 -2.66 19.03
N GLU A 24 -6.68 -1.83 19.93
CA GLU A 24 -6.14 -0.52 19.61
C GLU A 24 -4.94 -0.63 18.65
N ALA A 25 -3.96 -1.49 18.96
CA ALA A 25 -2.82 -1.74 18.09
C ALA A 25 -3.27 -2.20 16.69
N ASN A 26 -4.24 -3.10 16.61
CA ASN A 26 -4.76 -3.61 15.34
C ASN A 26 -5.45 -2.51 14.53
N ALA A 27 -6.19 -1.58 15.15
CA ALA A 27 -6.84 -0.48 14.45
C ALA A 27 -5.79 0.44 13.81
N VAL A 28 -4.75 0.81 14.55
CA VAL A 28 -3.66 1.66 14.05
C VAL A 28 -2.86 0.95 12.95
N LEU A 29 -2.57 -0.34 13.12
CA LEU A 29 -1.90 -1.15 12.10
C LEU A 29 -2.73 -1.24 10.82
N PHE A 30 -4.03 -1.46 10.94
CA PHE A 30 -4.95 -1.53 9.80
C PHE A 30 -4.97 -0.21 9.04
N GLU A 31 -5.13 0.92 9.74
CA GLU A 31 -5.10 2.24 9.13
C GLU A 31 -3.76 2.52 8.43
N TYR A 32 -2.65 2.20 9.08
CA TYR A 32 -1.33 2.37 8.50
C TYR A 32 -1.15 1.52 7.23
N ILE A 33 -1.60 0.27 7.23
CA ILE A 33 -1.45 -0.63 6.06
C ILE A 33 -2.38 -0.18 4.93
N GLU A 34 -3.68 -0.04 5.21
CA GLU A 34 -4.69 0.18 4.18
C GLU A 34 -4.68 1.61 3.63
N ILE A 35 -4.50 2.60 4.49
CA ILE A 35 -4.62 4.00 4.08
C ILE A 35 -3.25 4.55 3.70
N TYR A 36 -2.24 4.37 4.54
CA TYR A 36 -0.94 4.96 4.27
C TYR A 36 -0.08 4.11 3.34
N TYR A 37 0.19 2.85 3.71
CA TYR A 37 1.13 2.02 2.98
C TYR A 37 0.63 1.63 1.59
N ASN A 38 -0.59 1.09 1.49
CA ASN A 38 -1.13 0.60 0.23
C ASN A 38 -1.49 1.73 -0.75
N ARG A 39 -2.05 2.85 -0.27
CA ARG A 39 -2.57 3.92 -1.14
C ARG A 39 -1.61 5.08 -1.36
N ILE A 40 -0.86 5.48 -0.32
CA ILE A 40 -0.08 6.73 -0.34
C ILE A 40 1.40 6.49 -0.55
N ARG A 41 1.99 5.51 0.16
CA ARG A 41 3.45 5.31 0.17
C ARG A 41 3.95 4.89 -1.20
N ARG A 42 4.90 5.65 -1.75
CA ARG A 42 5.55 5.35 -3.03
C ARG A 42 6.78 4.49 -2.84
N HIS A 43 7.01 3.58 -3.79
CA HIS A 43 8.16 2.67 -3.78
C HIS A 43 8.96 2.80 -5.07
N SER A 44 10.28 3.00 -4.96
CA SER A 44 11.18 3.04 -6.12
C SER A 44 11.09 1.75 -6.97
N ALA A 45 10.93 0.59 -6.30
CA ALA A 45 10.73 -0.70 -6.97
C ALA A 45 9.46 -0.78 -7.82
N ASN A 46 8.44 0.03 -7.52
CA ASN A 46 7.17 0.09 -8.25
C ASN A 46 7.14 1.29 -9.23
N GLY A 47 8.30 1.79 -9.66
CA GLY A 47 8.36 2.98 -10.51
C GLY A 47 7.86 4.25 -9.81
N TRP A 48 8.07 4.35 -8.49
CA TRP A 48 7.56 5.43 -7.64
C TRP A 48 6.04 5.51 -7.53
N LEU A 49 5.35 4.41 -7.79
CA LEU A 49 3.92 4.26 -7.51
C LEU A 49 3.68 3.69 -6.11
N SER A 50 2.48 3.90 -5.57
CA SER A 50 1.99 3.15 -4.43
C SER A 50 1.64 1.72 -4.82
N PRO A 51 1.58 0.76 -3.86
CA PRO A 51 1.17 -0.61 -4.14
C PRO A 51 -0.17 -0.68 -4.90
N GLU A 52 -1.19 0.05 -4.45
CA GLU A 52 -2.50 0.09 -5.09
C GLU A 52 -2.41 0.63 -6.52
N ALA A 53 -1.71 1.75 -6.73
CA ALA A 53 -1.58 2.34 -8.06
C ALA A 53 -0.78 1.44 -9.02
N PHE A 54 0.21 0.72 -8.51
CA PHE A 54 0.96 -0.26 -9.28
C PHE A 54 0.07 -1.43 -9.72
N GLU A 55 -0.72 -2.00 -8.82
CA GLU A 55 -1.67 -3.07 -9.12
C GLU A 55 -2.75 -2.60 -10.12
N GLN A 56 -3.31 -1.42 -9.93
CA GLN A 56 -4.28 -0.84 -10.87
C GLN A 56 -3.69 -0.68 -12.28
N ASN A 57 -2.45 -0.20 -12.40
CA ASN A 57 -1.78 -0.09 -13.68
C ASN A 57 -1.54 -1.49 -14.29
N TYR A 58 -1.10 -2.46 -13.48
CA TYR A 58 -0.93 -3.83 -13.92
C TYR A 58 -2.22 -4.42 -14.50
N PHE A 59 -3.36 -4.30 -13.79
CA PHE A 59 -4.64 -4.81 -14.28
C PHE A 59 -5.14 -4.08 -15.53
N LYS A 60 -5.01 -2.75 -15.61
CA LYS A 60 -5.36 -1.99 -16.83
C LYS A 60 -4.56 -2.46 -18.06
N ASN A 61 -3.29 -2.78 -17.88
CA ASN A 61 -2.46 -3.29 -18.97
C ASN A 61 -2.84 -4.73 -19.37
N LEU A 62 -3.35 -5.52 -18.43
CA LEU A 62 -3.87 -6.87 -18.71
C LEU A 62 -5.24 -6.85 -19.41
N GLU A 63 -6.08 -5.86 -19.12
CA GLU A 63 -7.41 -5.72 -19.75
C GLU A 63 -7.33 -5.26 -21.23
N GLY A 64 -6.17 -4.79 -21.68
CA GLY A 64 -5.96 -4.32 -23.05
C GLY A 64 -6.86 -3.13 -23.43
N PRO A 65 -6.70 -2.54 -24.63
CA PRO A 65 -7.76 -1.70 -25.16
C PRO A 65 -8.96 -2.62 -25.38
N ILE A 66 -10.08 -2.38 -24.70
CA ILE A 66 -11.37 -2.86 -25.19
C ILE A 66 -11.46 -2.29 -26.58
N VAL A 67 -11.24 -3.14 -27.59
CA VAL A 67 -11.55 -2.83 -28.98
C VAL A 67 -13.07 -2.66 -28.97
N HIS A 68 -13.52 -1.43 -28.71
CA HIS A 68 -14.80 -0.97 -29.21
C HIS A 68 -14.64 -0.96 -30.72
N ASP A 69 -14.74 -2.15 -31.31
CA ASP A 69 -14.84 -2.35 -32.74
C ASP A 69 -16.09 -1.59 -33.15
N THR A 70 -15.85 -0.38 -33.63
CA THR A 70 -16.83 0.41 -34.32
C THR A 70 -16.81 -0.13 -35.74
N VAL A 71 -17.58 -1.19 -35.98
CA VAL A 71 -18.11 -1.54 -37.30
C VAL A 71 -19.52 -2.10 -37.15
#